data_AF-A0A956K9Z1-F1
#
_entry.id   AF-A0A956K9Z1-F1
#
_cell.length_a   1.000
_cell.length_b   1.000
_cell.length_c   1.000
_cell.angle_alpha   90.00
_cell.angle_beta   90.00
_cell.angle_gamma   90.00
#
_symmetry.space_group_name_H-M   'P 1'
#
loop_
_entity.id
_entity.type
_entity.pdbx_description
1 polymer ?
#
loop_
_entity_poly.entity_id
_entity_poly.type
_entity_poly.pdbx_seq_one_letter_code
_entity_poly.pdbx_strand_id
1 'polypeptide(L)'
;KLPRFKVPGMRYSAERYDVQAYFATGPGPWSGSPYRKFAVEIDIRGHVEFDQLFSEVEGFPQIPRVPIRVLDLHVQIAEKVHAYTDPRHREAGDEKVMRPRDLLDMCRCAASERVSFDAARLREALGSVYERRRQAAPDANLPDLPRELPTMPQSWERAFKAQAEQSQLPWTDPIVAHRFAAAFINPVLAADARGQWDPAAKRWQ
;
A
#
# COMPACT_ATOMS: atom_id res chain seq x y z
N LYS A 1 14.98 10.77 -24.72
CA LYS A 1 14.21 11.90 -24.12
C LYS A 1 13.19 11.30 -23.16
N LEU A 2 13.36 11.48 -21.85
CA LEU A 2 12.32 11.10 -20.89
C LEU A 2 11.07 11.98 -21.11
N PRO A 3 9.84 11.45 -20.98
CA PRO A 3 8.64 12.27 -21.05
C PRO A 3 8.68 13.35 -19.96
N ARG A 4 8.51 14.61 -20.36
CA ARG A 4 8.34 15.75 -19.45
C ARG A 4 6.85 15.93 -19.18
N PHE A 5 6.40 15.50 -18.01
CA PHE A 5 5.06 15.85 -17.53
C PHE A 5 5.12 17.26 -16.94
N LYS A 6 4.36 18.20 -17.53
CA LYS A 6 4.16 19.54 -16.99
C LYS A 6 2.79 19.54 -16.32
N VAL A 7 2.75 19.42 -15.00
CA VAL A 7 1.49 19.43 -14.25
C VAL A 7 1.62 20.40 -13.08
N PRO A 8 1.19 21.66 -13.24
CA PRO A 8 1.25 22.63 -12.14
C PRO A 8 0.18 22.30 -11.10
N GLY A 9 0.60 22.09 -9.84
CA GLY A 9 -0.24 22.32 -8.66
C GLY A 9 -1.51 21.48 -8.50
N MET A 10 -1.55 20.22 -8.96
CA MET A 10 -2.72 19.38 -8.70
C MET A 10 -2.77 18.91 -7.24
N ARG A 11 -3.85 19.31 -6.55
CA ARG A 11 -4.35 18.66 -5.34
C ARG A 11 -4.76 17.23 -5.70
N TYR A 12 -4.59 16.31 -4.75
CA TYR A 12 -5.06 14.92 -4.83
C TYR A 12 -6.51 14.85 -5.36
N SER A 13 -6.70 14.39 -6.60
CA SER A 13 -8.03 14.22 -7.21
C SER A 13 -8.47 12.74 -7.31
N ALA A 14 -7.60 11.79 -6.94
CA ALA A 14 -7.81 10.36 -7.13
C ALA A 14 -8.19 9.98 -8.58
N GLU A 15 -7.74 10.76 -9.56
CA GLU A 15 -8.00 10.48 -10.98
C GLU A 15 -7.29 9.18 -11.40
N ARG A 16 -8.09 8.28 -11.97
CA ARG A 16 -7.61 7.05 -12.60
C ARG A 16 -7.55 7.26 -14.10
N TYR A 17 -6.38 7.00 -14.68
CA TYR A 17 -6.13 7.11 -16.11
C TYR A 17 -6.26 5.75 -16.76
N ASP A 18 -7.03 5.66 -17.84
CA ASP A 18 -7.07 4.47 -18.69
C ASP A 18 -5.81 4.40 -19.56
N VAL A 19 -4.96 3.41 -19.27
CA VAL A 19 -3.73 3.16 -20.01
C VAL A 19 -3.91 2.00 -20.97
N GLN A 20 -3.38 2.17 -22.17
CA GLN A 20 -3.40 1.18 -23.24
C GLN A 20 -1.98 0.74 -23.56
N ALA A 21 -1.69 -0.55 -23.40
CA ALA A 21 -0.39 -1.14 -23.73
C ALA A 21 -0.41 -1.73 -25.15
N TYR A 22 0.62 -1.42 -25.93
CA TYR A 22 0.84 -1.90 -27.29
C TYR A 22 2.21 -2.59 -27.39
N PHE A 23 2.37 -3.48 -28.37
CA PHE A 23 3.70 -4.04 -28.67
C PHE A 23 4.59 -2.96 -29.28
N ALA A 24 5.84 -2.89 -28.82
CA ALA A 24 6.80 -1.87 -29.25
C ALA A 24 7.23 -2.02 -30.73
N THR A 25 7.16 -3.24 -31.29
CA THR A 25 7.53 -3.54 -32.67
C THR A 25 6.46 -4.37 -33.37
N GLY A 26 5.94 -3.86 -34.48
CA GLY A 26 4.95 -4.53 -35.34
C GLY A 26 3.52 -4.51 -34.81
N PRO A 27 2.53 -4.93 -35.62
CA PRO A 27 1.11 -4.96 -35.23
C PRO A 27 0.77 -5.93 -34.08
N GLY A 28 1.76 -6.59 -33.47
CA GLY A 28 1.51 -7.80 -32.68
C GLY A 28 0.67 -8.81 -33.47
N PRO A 29 0.06 -9.81 -32.81
CA PRO A 29 -0.97 -10.64 -33.45
C PRO A 29 -2.25 -9.85 -33.77
N TRP A 30 -2.37 -8.59 -33.33
CA TRP A 30 -3.61 -7.82 -33.28
C TRP A 30 -3.39 -6.38 -33.77
N SER A 31 -3.31 -6.19 -35.10
CA SER A 31 -3.12 -4.85 -35.68
C SER A 31 -4.20 -3.87 -35.23
N GLY A 32 -3.80 -2.75 -34.63
CA GLY A 32 -4.70 -1.65 -34.26
C GLY A 32 -5.43 -1.80 -32.92
N SER A 33 -5.26 -2.91 -32.20
CA SER A 33 -5.84 -3.09 -30.86
C SER A 33 -4.76 -3.10 -29.77
N PRO A 34 -5.02 -2.48 -28.60
CA PRO A 34 -4.09 -2.61 -27.47
C PRO A 34 -4.06 -4.06 -27.00
N TYR A 35 -2.87 -4.53 -26.64
CA TYR A 35 -2.68 -5.85 -26.02
C TYR A 35 -3.39 -5.92 -24.66
N ARG A 36 -3.33 -4.84 -23.89
CA ARG A 36 -3.98 -4.75 -22.57
C ARG A 36 -4.43 -3.33 -22.28
N LYS A 37 -5.58 -3.19 -21.63
CA LYS A 37 -6.05 -1.96 -21.01
C LYS A 37 -5.99 -2.12 -19.49
N PHE A 38 -5.57 -1.10 -18.77
CA PHE A 38 -5.54 -1.08 -17.31
C PHE A 38 -5.63 0.35 -16.79
N ALA A 39 -6.16 0.51 -15.58
CA ALA A 39 -6.21 1.80 -14.91
C ALA A 39 -4.89 2.07 -14.17
N VAL A 40 -4.40 3.31 -14.23
CA VAL A 40 -3.27 3.81 -13.44
C VAL A 40 -3.72 4.99 -12.61
N GLU A 41 -3.42 4.93 -11.31
CA GLU A 41 -3.56 6.06 -10.39
C GLU A 41 -2.19 6.72 -10.26
N ILE A 42 -2.12 8.04 -10.45
CA ILE A 42 -0.88 8.81 -10.36
C ILE A 42 -0.98 9.79 -9.19
N ASP A 43 -0.09 9.62 -8.22
CA ASP A 43 0.08 10.55 -7.12
C ASP A 43 1.41 11.29 -7.27
N ILE A 44 1.36 12.63 -7.34
CA ILE A 44 2.55 13.46 -7.50
C ILE A 44 3.05 13.84 -6.11
N ARG A 45 4.23 13.33 -5.77
CA ARG A 45 4.88 13.56 -4.49
C ARG A 45 6.19 14.33 -4.70
N GLY A 46 6.71 14.91 -3.63
CA GLY A 46 8.10 15.35 -3.58
C GLY A 46 9.07 14.17 -3.71
N HIS A 47 10.33 14.38 -3.34
CA HIS A 47 11.29 13.27 -3.27
C HIS A 47 10.76 12.15 -2.36
N VAL A 48 10.75 10.92 -2.85
CA VAL A 48 10.39 9.72 -2.10
C VAL A 48 11.48 8.68 -2.26
N GLU A 49 11.83 8.02 -1.16
CA GLU A 49 12.71 6.86 -1.19
C GLU A 49 12.04 5.71 -1.95
N PHE A 50 12.86 4.96 -2.68
CA PHE A 50 12.39 3.83 -3.47
C PHE A 50 13.38 2.66 -3.38
N ASP A 51 12.82 1.46 -3.35
CA ASP A 51 13.55 0.22 -3.57
C ASP A 51 13.61 -0.07 -5.07
N GLN A 52 14.74 -0.60 -5.55
CA GLN A 52 14.84 -1.10 -6.92
C GLN A 52 14.62 -2.62 -6.92
N LEU A 53 13.45 -3.03 -7.40
CA LEU A 53 13.14 -4.43 -7.66
C LEU A 53 13.36 -4.75 -9.13
N PHE A 54 13.27 -6.02 -9.51
CA PHE A 54 13.37 -6.45 -10.89
C PHE A 54 12.12 -7.25 -11.25
N SER A 55 11.55 -6.98 -12.43
CA SER A 55 10.42 -7.76 -12.93
C SER A 55 10.77 -9.23 -13.04
N GLU A 56 9.81 -10.09 -12.74
CA GLU A 56 9.90 -11.52 -12.98
C GLU A 56 8.54 -11.99 -13.50
N VAL A 57 8.55 -12.72 -14.62
CA VAL A 57 7.35 -13.29 -15.21
C VAL A 57 7.53 -14.80 -15.19
N GLU A 58 6.88 -15.43 -14.21
CA GLU A 58 6.94 -16.88 -14.02
C GLU A 58 6.52 -17.63 -15.29
N GLY A 59 7.30 -18.62 -15.70
CA GLY A 59 7.07 -19.38 -16.93
C GLY A 59 7.55 -18.71 -18.22
N PHE A 60 8.13 -17.50 -18.16
CA PHE A 60 8.62 -16.77 -19.33
C PHE A 60 10.07 -16.27 -19.16
N PRO A 61 11.06 -17.19 -19.07
CA PRO A 61 12.46 -16.83 -18.85
C PRO A 61 13.09 -15.99 -19.98
N GLN A 62 12.48 -15.98 -21.17
CA GLN A 62 12.90 -15.17 -22.31
C GLN A 62 12.56 -13.68 -22.16
N ILE A 63 11.69 -13.31 -21.21
CA ILE A 63 11.37 -11.90 -20.96
C ILE A 63 12.49 -11.31 -20.09
N PRO A 64 13.23 -10.30 -20.59
CA PRO A 64 14.29 -9.68 -19.81
C PRO A 64 13.74 -9.06 -18.52
N ARG A 65 14.47 -9.27 -17.42
CA ARG A 65 14.16 -8.62 -16.15
C ARG A 65 14.45 -7.12 -16.29
N VAL A 66 13.45 -6.28 -16.01
CA VAL A 66 13.60 -4.83 -16.02
C VAL A 66 13.61 -4.29 -14.60
N PRO A 67 14.46 -3.29 -14.27
CA PRO A 67 14.43 -2.66 -12.98
C PRO A 67 13.14 -1.86 -12.82
N ILE A 68 12.45 -2.05 -11.69
CA ILE A 68 11.24 -1.33 -11.29
C ILE A 68 11.56 -0.59 -9.99
N ARG A 69 11.34 0.72 -9.99
CA ARG A 69 11.39 1.52 -8.76
C ARG A 69 10.05 1.35 -8.05
N VAL A 70 10.10 0.85 -6.83
CA VAL A 70 8.95 0.62 -5.98
C VAL A 70 9.09 1.51 -4.77
N LEU A 71 8.00 2.16 -4.35
CA LEU A 71 7.99 2.99 -3.15
C LEU A 71 8.56 2.19 -1.97
N ASP A 72 9.38 2.82 -1.14
CA ASP A 72 9.92 2.19 0.07
C ASP A 72 8.83 1.48 0.88
N LEU A 73 9.11 0.25 1.31
CA LEU A 73 8.10 -0.60 1.93
C LEU A 73 7.59 -0.05 3.26
N HIS A 74 8.43 0.65 4.04
CA HIS A 74 8.01 1.31 5.27
C HIS A 74 7.01 2.43 4.98
N VAL A 75 7.26 3.20 3.91
CA VAL A 75 6.31 4.22 3.45
C VAL A 75 5.01 3.59 2.95
N GLN A 76 5.07 2.47 2.23
CA GLN A 76 3.86 1.75 1.82
C GLN A 76 3.02 1.32 3.03
N ILE A 77 3.64 0.75 4.08
CA ILE A 77 2.93 0.38 5.31
C ILE A 77 2.35 1.60 6.01
N ALA A 78 3.12 2.68 6.12
CA ALA A 78 2.63 3.91 6.74
C ALA A 78 1.40 4.50 6.02
N GLU A 79 1.37 4.45 4.68
CA GLU A 79 0.19 4.83 3.89
C GLU A 79 -1.02 3.92 4.15
N LYS A 80 -0.79 2.61 4.32
CA LYS A 80 -1.84 1.64 4.65
C LYS A 80 -2.41 1.90 6.05
N VAL A 81 -1.56 2.16 7.04
CA VAL A 81 -1.98 2.53 8.40
C VAL A 81 -2.80 3.83 8.38
N HIS A 82 -2.32 4.87 7.69
CA HIS A 82 -3.06 6.13 7.56
C HIS A 82 -4.44 5.90 6.95
N ALA A 83 -4.53 5.22 5.79
CA ALA A 83 -5.80 4.96 5.12
C ALA A 83 -6.75 4.08 5.96
N TYR A 84 -6.22 3.09 6.68
CA TYR A 84 -7.00 2.23 7.58
C TYR A 84 -7.58 2.98 8.79
N THR A 85 -6.88 4.02 9.26
CA THR A 85 -7.30 4.84 10.41
C THR A 85 -8.11 6.09 10.04
N ASP A 86 -8.19 6.43 8.75
CA ASP A 86 -8.88 7.62 8.27
C ASP A 86 -10.41 7.55 8.51
N PRO A 87 -11.01 8.50 9.24
CA PRO A 87 -12.44 8.51 9.52
C PRO A 87 -13.30 8.47 8.25
N ARG A 88 -12.84 9.10 7.16
CA ARG A 88 -13.55 9.14 5.88
C ARG A 88 -13.70 7.75 5.24
N HIS A 89 -12.81 6.82 5.58
CA HIS A 89 -12.91 5.42 5.16
C HIS A 89 -13.65 4.58 6.21
N ARG A 90 -13.31 4.76 7.50
CA ARG A 90 -13.82 3.95 8.62
C ARG A 90 -15.31 4.10 8.84
N GLU A 91 -15.81 5.33 8.67
CA GLU A 91 -17.20 5.70 8.91
C GLU A 91 -18.02 5.70 7.61
N ALA A 92 -17.39 5.35 6.48
CA ALA A 92 -18.08 5.26 5.20
C ALA A 92 -19.12 4.12 5.21
N GLY A 93 -20.32 4.42 4.75
CA GLY A 93 -21.36 3.42 4.46
C GLY A 93 -21.23 2.76 3.09
N ASP A 94 -20.28 3.19 2.25
CA ASP A 94 -20.03 2.66 0.90
C ASP A 94 -18.79 1.75 0.90
N GLU A 95 -18.99 0.47 0.57
CA GLU A 95 -17.93 -0.54 0.45
C GLU A 95 -16.81 -0.15 -0.54
N LYS A 96 -17.09 0.73 -1.51
CA LYS A 96 -16.08 1.24 -2.45
C LYS A 96 -15.03 2.14 -1.81
N VAL A 97 -15.37 2.76 -0.67
CA VAL A 97 -14.53 3.71 0.05
C VAL A 97 -13.87 3.05 1.26
N MET A 98 -14.44 1.95 1.76
CA MET A 98 -13.87 1.17 2.86
C MET A 98 -12.47 0.64 2.50
N ARG A 99 -11.64 0.46 3.53
CA ARG A 99 -10.24 0.02 3.38
C ARG A 99 -9.90 -1.29 4.12
N PRO A 100 -10.75 -2.35 4.13
CA PRO A 100 -10.42 -3.60 4.82
C PRO A 100 -9.17 -4.28 4.25
N ARG A 101 -8.90 -4.09 2.96
CA ARG A 101 -7.68 -4.56 2.29
C ARG A 101 -6.40 -4.05 2.94
N ASP A 102 -6.41 -2.82 3.47
CA ASP A 102 -5.22 -2.23 4.06
C ASP A 102 -4.77 -3.03 5.31
N LEU A 103 -5.71 -3.67 6.03
CA LEU A 103 -5.39 -4.62 7.11
C LEU A 103 -4.72 -5.90 6.61
N LEU A 104 -5.22 -6.47 5.51
CA LEU A 104 -4.64 -7.66 4.88
C LEU A 104 -3.24 -7.38 4.32
N ASP A 105 -3.04 -6.22 3.71
CA ASP A 105 -1.74 -5.81 3.17
C ASP A 105 -0.69 -5.64 4.28
N MET A 106 -1.07 -5.07 5.44
CA MET A 106 -0.21 -5.03 6.63
C MET A 106 0.18 -6.45 7.09
N CYS A 107 -0.78 -7.36 7.17
CA CYS A 107 -0.52 -8.76 7.54
C CYS A 107 0.42 -9.44 6.54
N ARG A 108 0.15 -9.29 5.24
CA ARG A 108 0.94 -9.89 4.17
C ARG A 108 2.40 -9.44 4.22
N CYS A 109 2.63 -8.15 4.44
CA CYS A 109 3.99 -7.62 4.52
C CYS A 109 4.71 -8.11 5.78
N ALA A 110 4.05 -8.08 6.93
CA ALA A 110 4.65 -8.53 8.19
C ALA A 110 4.91 -10.05 8.23
N ALA A 111 4.17 -10.85 7.46
CA ALA A 111 4.40 -12.30 7.37
C ALA A 111 5.48 -12.67 6.35
N SER A 112 5.96 -11.74 5.52
CA SER A 112 6.89 -12.04 4.44
C SER A 112 8.34 -12.12 4.95
N GLU A 113 8.96 -13.28 4.80
CA GLU A 113 10.40 -13.48 5.09
C GLU A 113 11.33 -12.84 4.06
N ARG A 114 10.78 -12.38 2.92
CA ARG A 114 11.55 -11.76 1.83
C ARG A 114 11.81 -10.26 2.06
N VAL A 115 11.25 -9.69 3.11
CA VAL A 115 11.35 -8.26 3.43
C VAL A 115 11.78 -8.11 4.87
N SER A 116 12.54 -7.05 5.16
CA SER A 116 12.92 -6.70 6.52
C SER A 116 12.40 -5.31 6.85
N PHE A 117 11.79 -5.17 8.02
CA PHE A 117 11.36 -3.89 8.54
C PHE A 117 12.24 -3.50 9.71
N ASP A 118 12.91 -2.36 9.59
CA ASP A 118 13.51 -1.64 10.71
C ASP A 118 12.47 -0.76 11.46
N ALA A 119 12.49 -0.81 12.79
CA ALA A 119 11.54 -0.11 13.66
C ALA A 119 11.66 1.42 13.58
N ALA A 120 12.88 1.95 13.49
CA ALA A 120 13.11 3.39 13.45
C ALA A 120 12.64 3.97 12.11
N ARG A 121 12.98 3.30 11.00
CA ARG A 121 12.49 3.67 9.66
C ARG A 121 10.97 3.60 9.56
N LEU A 122 10.34 2.58 10.17
CA LEU A 122 8.87 2.46 10.11
C LEU A 122 8.21 3.59 10.89
N ARG A 123 8.77 3.95 12.05
CA ARG A 123 8.28 5.09 12.84
C ARG A 123 8.42 6.42 12.10
N GLU A 124 9.57 6.65 11.48
CA GLU A 124 9.82 7.85 10.69
C GLU A 124 8.83 7.92 9.51
N ALA A 125 8.63 6.82 8.79
CA ALA A 125 7.68 6.73 7.70
C ALA A 125 6.24 7.03 8.16
N LEU A 126 5.81 6.48 9.30
CA LEU A 126 4.51 6.76 9.91
C LEU A 126 4.34 8.26 10.21
N GLY A 127 5.30 8.87 10.92
CA GLY A 127 5.25 10.31 11.22
C GLY A 127 5.21 11.16 9.94
N SER A 128 6.08 10.86 8.97
CA SER A 128 6.18 11.58 7.70
C SER A 128 4.90 11.49 6.87
N VAL A 129 4.27 10.32 6.78
CA VAL A 129 3.01 10.13 6.03
C VAL A 129 1.89 10.96 6.65
N TYR A 130 1.69 10.87 7.97
CA TYR A 130 0.61 11.61 8.64
C TYR A 130 0.81 13.12 8.53
N GLU A 131 2.03 13.60 8.74
CA GLU A 131 2.34 15.03 8.62
C GLU A 131 2.13 15.52 7.18
N ARG A 132 2.63 14.79 6.19
CA ARG A 132 2.43 15.14 4.77
C ARG A 132 0.95 15.18 4.41
N ARG A 133 0.15 14.22 4.87
CA ARG A 133 -1.30 14.17 4.58
C ARG A 133 -2.01 15.37 5.19
N ARG A 134 -1.68 15.75 6.43
CA ARG A 134 -2.19 16.96 7.09
C ARG A 134 -1.84 18.23 6.31
N GLN A 135 -0.58 18.38 5.90
CA GLN A 135 -0.12 19.53 5.12
C GLN A 135 -0.79 19.64 3.75
N ALA A 136 -1.05 18.51 3.09
CA ALA A 136 -1.67 18.49 1.76
C ALA A 136 -3.17 18.84 1.77
N ALA A 137 -3.85 18.65 2.90
CA ALA A 137 -5.28 18.91 3.05
C ALA A 137 -5.59 19.44 4.47
N PRO A 138 -5.17 20.68 4.81
CA PRO A 138 -5.27 21.22 6.16
C PRO A 138 -6.70 21.36 6.68
N ASP A 139 -7.68 21.51 5.77
CA ASP A 139 -9.10 21.63 6.10
C ASP A 139 -9.84 20.29 6.14
N ALA A 140 -9.16 19.18 5.82
CA ALA A 140 -9.77 17.85 5.84
C ALA A 140 -9.75 17.25 7.25
N ASN A 141 -10.83 16.56 7.62
CA ASN A 141 -10.88 15.74 8.84
C ASN A 141 -9.99 14.51 8.68
N LEU A 142 -8.69 14.66 8.97
CA LEU A 142 -7.67 13.63 8.88
C LEU A 142 -7.29 13.13 10.29
N PRO A 143 -6.95 11.84 10.42
CA PRO A 143 -6.56 11.29 11.72
C PRO A 143 -5.20 11.81 12.16
N ASP A 144 -5.01 11.95 13.47
CA ASP A 144 -3.67 12.00 14.07
C ASP A 144 -3.04 10.60 14.05
N LEU A 145 -1.70 10.54 14.18
CA LEU A 145 -0.99 9.27 14.33
C LEU A 145 -1.50 8.58 15.61
N PRO A 146 -2.14 7.39 15.51
CA PRO A 146 -2.76 6.76 16.67
C PRO A 146 -1.69 6.15 17.59
N ARG A 147 -2.04 5.97 18.87
CA ARG A 147 -1.19 5.23 19.82
C ARG A 147 -1.21 3.72 19.61
N GLU A 148 -2.32 3.22 19.07
CA GLU A 148 -2.53 1.81 18.75
C GLU A 148 -3.40 1.66 17.51
N LEU A 149 -3.25 0.57 16.78
CA LEU A 149 -4.07 0.27 15.62
C LEU A 149 -5.51 -0.05 16.07
N PRO A 150 -6.51 0.76 15.69
CA PRO A 150 -7.89 0.52 16.11
C PRO A 150 -8.41 -0.80 15.52
N THR A 151 -9.38 -1.43 16.19
CA THR A 151 -10.04 -2.62 15.64
C THR A 151 -10.76 -2.29 14.33
N MET A 152 -10.94 -3.30 13.48
CA MET A 152 -11.67 -3.12 12.24
C MET A 152 -13.16 -2.85 12.56
N PRO A 153 -13.81 -1.87 11.91
CA PRO A 153 -15.25 -1.69 12.02
C PRO A 153 -15.99 -2.96 11.62
N GLN A 154 -17.03 -3.34 12.36
CA GLN A 154 -17.85 -4.52 12.04
C GLN A 154 -18.50 -4.41 10.65
N SER A 155 -18.83 -3.20 10.21
CA SER A 155 -19.37 -2.92 8.87
C SER A 155 -18.45 -3.37 7.74
N TRP A 156 -17.14 -3.51 7.98
CA TRP A 156 -16.17 -3.95 6.98
C TRP A 156 -16.05 -5.47 6.86
N GLU A 157 -16.62 -6.25 7.79
CA GLU A 157 -16.37 -7.69 7.90
C GLU A 157 -16.68 -8.46 6.61
N ARG A 158 -17.80 -8.15 5.95
CA ARG A 158 -18.18 -8.78 4.68
C ARG A 158 -17.16 -8.48 3.59
N ALA A 159 -16.81 -7.21 3.41
CA ALA A 159 -15.83 -6.77 2.41
C ALA A 159 -14.43 -7.34 2.68
N PHE A 160 -14.04 -7.43 3.96
CA PHE A 160 -12.79 -8.07 4.38
C PHE A 160 -12.73 -9.53 3.95
N LYS A 161 -13.76 -10.34 4.28
CA LYS A 161 -13.80 -11.77 3.93
C LYS A 161 -13.72 -11.98 2.42
N ALA A 162 -14.51 -11.22 1.65
CA ALA A 162 -14.48 -11.28 0.19
C ALA A 162 -13.08 -10.96 -0.38
N GLN A 163 -12.40 -9.96 0.18
CA GLN A 163 -11.05 -9.58 -0.26
C GLN A 163 -9.98 -10.60 0.15
N ALA A 164 -10.10 -11.20 1.34
CA ALA A 164 -9.21 -12.25 1.82
C ALA A 164 -9.32 -13.50 0.92
N GLU A 165 -10.54 -13.91 0.59
CA GLU A 165 -10.83 -15.02 -0.33
C GLU A 165 -10.29 -14.74 -1.74
N GLN A 166 -10.62 -13.56 -2.31
CA GLN A 166 -10.15 -13.16 -3.64
C GLN A 166 -8.61 -13.14 -3.73
N SER A 167 -7.94 -12.76 -2.64
CA SER A 167 -6.48 -12.66 -2.58
C SER A 167 -5.81 -13.97 -2.13
N GLN A 168 -6.60 -15.03 -1.86
CA GLN A 168 -6.13 -16.32 -1.34
C GLN A 168 -5.24 -16.18 -0.11
N LEU A 169 -5.56 -15.22 0.77
CA LEU A 169 -4.81 -14.95 1.97
C LEU A 169 -5.32 -15.81 3.14
N PRO A 170 -4.44 -16.24 4.06
CA PRO A 170 -4.83 -17.14 5.16
C PRO A 170 -5.63 -16.46 6.27
N TRP A 171 -5.74 -15.13 6.26
CA TRP A 171 -6.46 -14.35 7.28
C TRP A 171 -7.94 -14.17 6.90
N THR A 172 -8.76 -15.19 7.16
CA THR A 172 -10.21 -15.15 6.92
C THR A 172 -11.01 -14.60 8.11
N ASP A 173 -10.39 -14.54 9.29
CA ASP A 173 -10.95 -13.94 10.50
C ASP A 173 -10.35 -12.55 10.73
N PRO A 174 -11.16 -11.47 10.72
CA PRO A 174 -10.68 -10.11 10.92
C PRO A 174 -10.08 -9.86 12.32
N ILE A 175 -10.52 -10.58 13.36
CA ILE A 175 -9.96 -10.47 14.71
C ILE A 175 -8.54 -11.04 14.73
N VAL A 176 -8.34 -12.19 14.07
CA VAL A 176 -7.01 -12.80 13.95
C VAL A 176 -6.09 -11.92 13.11
N ALA A 177 -6.58 -11.35 12.02
CA ALA A 177 -5.83 -10.41 11.17
C ALA A 177 -5.43 -9.15 11.95
N HIS A 178 -6.38 -8.53 12.66
CA HIS A 178 -6.12 -7.36 13.50
C HIS A 178 -5.07 -7.65 14.56
N ARG A 179 -5.19 -8.75 15.30
CA ARG A 179 -4.20 -9.13 16.32
C ARG A 179 -2.79 -9.28 15.74
N PHE A 180 -2.67 -9.86 14.55
CA PHE A 180 -1.39 -10.02 13.88
C PHE A 180 -0.81 -8.67 13.42
N ALA A 181 -1.61 -7.84 12.75
CA ALA A 181 -1.20 -6.50 12.33
C ALA A 181 -0.85 -5.60 13.54
N ALA A 182 -1.61 -5.70 14.63
CA ALA A 182 -1.38 -4.96 15.87
C ALA A 182 -0.06 -5.36 16.54
N ALA A 183 0.30 -6.65 16.56
CA ALA A 183 1.59 -7.10 17.07
C ALA A 183 2.79 -6.52 16.28
N PHE A 184 2.59 -6.29 14.98
CA PHE A 184 3.58 -5.64 14.12
C PHE A 184 3.61 -4.11 14.30
N ILE A 185 2.46 -3.45 14.28
CA ILE A 185 2.35 -1.99 14.20
C ILE A 185 2.38 -1.31 15.58
N ASN A 186 1.69 -1.84 16.59
CA ASN A 186 1.53 -1.16 17.87
C ASN A 186 2.86 -0.89 18.59
N PRO A 187 3.84 -1.82 18.62
CA PRO A 187 5.15 -1.52 19.22
C PRO A 187 5.86 -0.33 18.55
N VAL A 188 5.64 -0.10 17.25
CA VAL A 188 6.23 1.03 16.54
C VAL A 188 5.50 2.33 16.88
N LEU A 189 4.16 2.30 16.94
CA LEU A 189 3.32 3.44 17.34
C LEU A 189 3.57 3.88 18.79
N ALA A 190 3.68 2.92 19.71
CA ALA A 190 3.91 3.14 21.14
C ALA A 190 5.33 3.61 21.48
N ALA A 191 6.19 3.72 20.48
CA ALA A 191 7.58 4.09 20.60
C ALA A 191 8.55 3.03 21.17
N ASP A 192 8.07 1.79 21.36
CA ASP A 192 8.75 0.71 22.09
C ASP A 192 9.58 -0.24 21.21
N ALA A 193 9.22 -0.39 19.92
CA ALA A 193 9.95 -1.26 18.99
C ALA A 193 11.40 -0.82 18.79
N ARG A 194 12.29 -1.81 18.67
CA ARG A 194 13.72 -1.67 18.35
C ARG A 194 14.11 -2.73 17.33
N GLY A 195 15.20 -2.46 16.61
CA GLY A 195 15.79 -3.38 15.64
C GLY A 195 14.83 -3.77 14.51
N GLN A 196 14.79 -5.05 14.18
CA GLN A 196 14.08 -5.58 13.02
C GLN A 196 12.88 -6.43 13.40
N TRP A 197 11.85 -6.40 12.57
CA TRP A 197 10.73 -7.33 12.68
C TRP A 197 11.17 -8.74 12.25
N ASP A 198 10.93 -9.72 13.11
CA ASP A 198 11.08 -11.14 12.81
C ASP A 198 9.71 -11.74 12.44
N PRO A 199 9.45 -12.07 11.14
CA PRO A 199 8.18 -12.64 10.69
C PRO A 199 7.86 -14.00 11.32
N ALA A 200 8.88 -14.82 11.61
CA ALA A 200 8.71 -16.16 12.14
C ALA A 200 8.35 -16.10 13.64
N ALA A 201 9.08 -15.29 14.41
CA ALA A 201 8.81 -15.08 15.83
C ALA A 201 7.65 -14.09 16.09
N LYS A 202 7.20 -13.37 15.06
CA LYS A 202 6.12 -12.38 15.10
C LYS A 202 6.35 -11.30 16.16
N ARG A 203 7.59 -10.80 16.22
CA ARG A 203 8.03 -9.78 17.18
C ARG A 203 9.20 -8.97 16.65
N TRP A 204 9.40 -7.79 17.23
CA TRP A 204 10.58 -6.95 17.03
C TRP A 204 11.78 -7.47 17.85
N GLN A 205 12.99 -7.41 17.27
CA GLN A 205 14.25 -7.86 17.88
C GLN A 205 15.39 -6.88 17.59
#